data_AF-A0A264VZD3-F1
#
_entry.id   AF-A0A264VZD3-F1
#
_cell.length_a   1.000
_cell.length_b   1.000
_cell.length_c   1.000
_cell.angle_alpha   90.00
_cell.angle_beta   90.00
_cell.angle_gamma   90.00
#
_symmetry.space_group_name_H-M   'P 1'
#
loop_
_entity.id
_entity.type
_entity.pdbx_description
1 polymer ?
#
loop_
_entity_poly.entity_id
_entity_poly.type
_entity_poly.pdbx_seq_one_letter_code
_entity_poly.pdbx_strand_id
1 'polypeptide(L)'
;MSPAIINLLLVIPFLVMAYFLSQGKGAFLIAGYNTMSKKEKAKYDELALCKFMSKVLYGISFSMVLLSLSEWLEMPILMWIGIAFMTGLIVFTLVYSNTGNRFRNS
;
A
#
# COMPACT_ATOMS: atom_id res chain seq x y z
N MET A 1 10.07 -6.04 23.90
CA MET A 1 8.96 -6.42 22.99
C MET A 1 9.54 -7.26 21.87
N SER A 2 8.87 -8.35 21.46
CA SER A 2 9.32 -9.15 20.31
C SER A 2 9.17 -8.33 19.00
N PRO A 3 10.07 -8.51 18.01
CA PRO A 3 9.96 -7.85 16.70
C PRO A 3 8.59 -8.05 16.03
N ALA A 4 8.00 -9.25 16.14
CA ALA A 4 6.66 -9.53 15.64
C ALA A 4 5.58 -8.64 16.25
N ILE A 5 5.66 -8.34 17.56
CA ILE A 5 4.71 -7.46 18.25
C ILE A 5 4.83 -6.03 17.74
N ILE A 6 6.06 -5.53 17.58
CA ILE A 6 6.32 -4.19 17.03
C ILE A 6 5.74 -4.08 15.62
N ASN A 7 5.99 -5.09 14.79
CA ASN A 7 5.51 -5.12 13.42
C ASN A 7 3.96 -5.13 13.36
N LEU A 8 3.28 -5.88 14.22
CA LEU A 8 1.81 -5.88 14.28
C LEU A 8 1.22 -4.55 14.73
N LEU A 9 1.88 -3.85 15.67
CA LEU A 9 1.49 -2.50 16.04
C LEU A 9 1.61 -1.53 14.86
N LEU A 10 2.63 -1.69 14.01
CA LEU A 10 2.80 -0.90 12.79
C LEU A 10 1.77 -1.24 11.70
N VAL A 11 1.21 -2.45 11.68
CA VAL A 11 0.15 -2.83 10.72
C VAL A 11 -1.13 -2.02 10.93
N ILE A 12 -1.47 -1.68 12.19
CA ILE A 12 -2.71 -0.96 12.53
C ILE A 12 -2.87 0.35 11.76
N PRO A 13 -1.93 1.32 11.78
CA PRO A 13 -2.08 2.55 11.02
C PRO A 13 -2.13 2.30 9.50
N PHE A 14 -1.44 1.30 8.97
CA PHE A 14 -1.54 0.94 7.55
C PHE A 14 -2.94 0.45 7.18
N LEU A 15 -3.56 -0.40 8.00
CA LEU A 15 -4.94 -0.84 7.77
C LEU A 15 -5.94 0.31 7.86
N VAL A 16 -5.74 1.24 8.80
CA VAL A 16 -6.58 2.45 8.92
C VAL A 16 -6.45 3.31 7.65
N MET A 17 -5.23 3.58 7.18
CA MET A 17 -5.00 4.31 5.94
C MET A 17 -5.60 3.59 4.73
N ALA A 18 -5.41 2.26 4.64
CA ALA A 18 -5.97 1.43 3.58
C ALA A 18 -7.50 1.53 3.54
N TYR A 19 -8.14 1.48 4.71
CA TYR A 19 -9.58 1.63 4.84
C TYR A 19 -10.07 2.99 4.33
N PHE A 20 -9.46 4.10 4.76
CA PHE A 20 -9.85 5.43 4.27
C PHE A 20 -9.67 5.57 2.75
N LEU A 21 -8.54 5.11 2.20
CA LEU A 21 -8.27 5.09 0.76
C LEU A 21 -9.29 4.23 -0.01
N SER A 22 -9.75 3.13 0.56
CA SER A 22 -10.75 2.26 -0.10
C SER A 22 -12.10 2.95 -0.31
N GLN A 23 -12.42 3.94 0.54
CA GLN A 23 -13.60 4.79 0.43
C GLN A 23 -13.39 5.99 -0.52
N GLY A 24 -12.26 6.05 -1.24
CA GLY A 24 -11.89 7.19 -2.08
C GLY A 24 -11.43 8.41 -1.29
N LYS A 25 -11.19 8.28 0.03
CA LYS A 25 -10.77 9.37 0.90
C LYS A 25 -9.27 9.29 1.16
N GLY A 26 -8.65 10.38 1.57
CA GLY A 26 -7.24 10.34 1.98
C GLY A 26 -6.24 10.45 0.83
N ALA A 27 -6.62 10.97 -0.34
CA ALA A 27 -5.72 11.25 -1.45
C ALA A 27 -4.51 12.12 -1.04
N PHE A 28 -4.66 12.94 0.01
CA PHE A 28 -3.57 13.74 0.59
C PHE A 28 -2.40 12.90 1.13
N LEU A 29 -2.63 11.60 1.45
CA LEU A 29 -1.58 10.65 1.88
C LEU A 29 -0.72 10.19 0.70
N ILE A 30 -1.21 10.35 -0.54
CA ILE A 30 -0.50 9.96 -1.75
C ILE A 30 0.45 11.11 -2.10
N ALA A 31 1.69 11.04 -1.63
CA ALA A 31 2.67 12.13 -1.75
C ALA A 31 2.77 12.71 -3.18
N GLY A 32 2.88 11.84 -4.19
CA GLY A 32 2.95 12.26 -5.59
C GLY A 32 1.70 12.99 -6.10
N TYR A 33 0.52 12.64 -5.59
CA TYR A 33 -0.71 13.40 -5.88
C TYR A 33 -0.74 14.69 -5.07
N ASN A 34 -0.43 14.63 -3.77
CA ASN A 34 -0.55 15.76 -2.86
C ASN A 34 0.36 16.95 -3.23
N THR A 35 1.54 16.69 -3.80
CA THR A 35 2.49 17.72 -4.27
C THR A 35 2.12 18.34 -5.62
N MET A 36 1.15 17.79 -6.36
CA MET A 36 0.68 18.37 -7.62
C MET A 36 -0.07 19.69 -7.38
N SER A 37 0.02 20.61 -8.35
CA SER A 37 -0.83 21.80 -8.39
C SER A 37 -2.31 21.43 -8.51
N LYS A 38 -3.22 22.31 -8.08
CA LYS A 38 -4.67 22.06 -8.22
C LYS A 38 -5.08 21.77 -9.68
N LYS A 39 -4.45 22.43 -10.65
CA LYS A 39 -4.68 22.22 -12.09
C LYS A 39 -4.25 20.83 -12.55
N GLU A 40 -3.12 20.32 -12.05
CA GLU A 40 -2.68 18.96 -12.38
C GLU A 40 -3.52 17.90 -11.67
N LYS A 41 -3.87 18.10 -10.39
CA LYS A 41 -4.77 17.20 -9.64
C LYS A 41 -6.10 16.95 -10.37
N ALA A 42 -6.70 18.00 -10.94
CA ALA A 42 -7.96 17.92 -11.69
C ALA A 42 -7.92 16.98 -12.92
N LYS A 43 -6.72 16.65 -13.42
CA LYS A 43 -6.55 15.70 -14.54
C LYS A 43 -6.60 14.24 -14.11
N TYR A 44 -6.65 13.95 -12.82
CA TYR A 44 -6.63 12.59 -12.29
C TYR A 44 -7.99 12.16 -11.75
N ASP A 45 -8.28 10.87 -11.89
CA ASP A 45 -9.37 10.19 -11.20
C ASP A 45 -8.90 9.88 -9.77
N GLU A 46 -9.19 10.81 -8.86
CA GLU A 46 -8.82 10.68 -7.44
C GLU A 46 -9.43 9.42 -6.81
N LEU A 47 -10.66 9.05 -7.20
CA LEU A 47 -11.36 7.90 -6.63
C LEU A 47 -10.68 6.59 -7.04
N ALA A 48 -10.38 6.43 -8.33
CA ALA A 48 -9.66 5.26 -8.84
C ALA A 48 -8.24 5.18 -8.26
N LEU A 49 -7.54 6.31 -8.16
CA LEU A 49 -6.21 6.38 -7.57
C LEU A 49 -6.22 5.95 -6.09
N CYS A 50 -7.14 6.48 -5.30
CA CYS A 50 -7.31 6.10 -3.89
C CYS A 50 -7.63 4.61 -3.74
N LYS A 51 -8.59 4.08 -4.51
CA LYS A 51 -8.96 2.66 -4.46
C LYS A 51 -7.84 1.73 -4.93
N PHE A 52 -6.98 2.17 -5.84
CA PHE A 52 -5.79 1.42 -6.22
C PHE A 52 -4.78 1.41 -5.07
N MET A 53 -4.44 2.59 -4.54
CA MET A 53 -3.49 2.71 -3.44
C MET A 53 -3.96 1.98 -2.17
N SER A 54 -5.26 1.90 -1.90
CA SER A 54 -5.77 1.09 -0.77
C SER A 54 -5.46 -0.39 -0.93
N LYS A 55 -5.60 -0.96 -2.13
CA LYS A 55 -5.28 -2.37 -2.41
C LYS A 55 -3.79 -2.64 -2.22
N VAL A 56 -2.94 -1.71 -2.67
CA VAL A 56 -1.50 -1.78 -2.43
C VAL A 56 -1.20 -1.77 -0.93
N LEU A 57 -1.83 -0.86 -0.18
CA LEU A 57 -1.61 -0.75 1.27
C LEU A 57 -2.09 -2.01 2.03
N TYR A 58 -3.23 -2.59 1.64
CA TYR A 58 -3.67 -3.88 2.17
C TYR A 58 -2.68 -5.01 1.86
N GLY A 59 -2.10 -5.04 0.66
CA GLY A 59 -1.08 -6.02 0.31
C GLY A 59 0.22 -5.84 1.11
N ILE A 60 0.63 -4.60 1.38
CA ILE A 60 1.76 -4.30 2.27
C ILE A 60 1.46 -4.77 3.70
N SER A 61 0.28 -4.46 4.24
CA SER A 61 -0.14 -4.93 5.56
C SER A 61 -0.16 -6.45 5.65
N PHE A 62 -0.64 -7.14 4.62
CA PHE A 62 -0.61 -8.60 4.55
C PHE A 62 0.82 -9.15 4.58
N SER A 63 1.74 -8.54 3.82
CA SER A 63 3.16 -8.91 3.84
C SER A 63 3.76 -8.77 5.24
N MET A 64 3.46 -7.68 5.94
CA MET A 64 3.91 -7.45 7.32
C MET A 64 3.37 -8.50 8.29
N VAL A 65 2.11 -8.94 8.12
CA VAL A 65 1.55 -10.03 8.92
C VAL A 65 2.30 -11.34 8.68
N LEU A 66 2.65 -11.67 7.42
CA LEU A 66 3.46 -12.86 7.11
C LEU A 66 4.83 -12.83 7.80
N LEU A 67 5.47 -11.66 7.88
CA LEU A 67 6.73 -11.48 8.60
C LEU A 67 6.56 -11.77 10.11
N SER A 68 5.51 -11.24 10.73
CA SER A 68 5.23 -11.52 12.16
C SER A 68 4.88 -12.98 12.40
N LEU A 69 4.11 -13.59 11.49
CA LEU A 69 3.69 -14.99 11.59
C LEU A 69 4.86 -15.95 11.42
N SER A 70 5.87 -15.58 10.62
CA SER A 70 7.12 -16.31 10.49
C SER A 70 7.86 -16.47 11.82
N GLU A 71 7.85 -15.45 12.67
CA GLU A 71 8.50 -15.48 13.99
C GLU A 71 7.69 -16.34 14.96
N TRP A 72 6.36 -16.12 15.02
CA TRP A 72 5.50 -16.85 15.95
C TRP A 72 5.37 -18.34 15.66
N LEU A 73 5.39 -18.73 14.38
CA LEU A 73 5.31 -20.13 13.96
C LEU A 73 6.68 -20.77 13.76
N GLU A 74 7.77 -20.03 13.93
CA GLU A 74 9.14 -20.47 13.63
C GLU A 74 9.29 -21.02 12.20
N MET A 75 8.55 -20.45 11.24
CA MET A 75 8.49 -20.89 9.85
C MET A 75 9.20 -19.88 8.92
N PRO A 76 10.52 -19.99 8.68
CA PRO A 76 11.27 -19.00 7.91
C PRO A 76 10.80 -18.85 6.45
N ILE A 77 10.10 -19.84 5.90
CA ILE A 77 9.48 -19.75 4.57
C ILE A 77 8.47 -18.61 4.48
N LEU A 78 7.73 -18.32 5.57
CA LEU A 78 6.75 -17.22 5.61
C LEU A 78 7.43 -15.86 5.49
N MET A 79 8.62 -15.70 6.08
CA MET A 79 9.42 -14.49 5.93
C MET A 79 9.79 -14.26 4.46
N TRP A 80 10.32 -15.29 3.77
CA TRP A 80 10.68 -15.18 2.36
C TRP A 80 9.48 -14.90 1.46
N ILE A 81 8.33 -15.54 1.72
CA ILE A 81 7.08 -15.25 1.00
C ILE A 81 6.65 -13.80 1.24
N GLY A 82 6.68 -13.32 2.48
CA GLY A 82 6.31 -11.95 2.84
C GLY A 82 7.21 -10.92 2.14
N ILE A 83 8.53 -11.13 2.15
CA ILE A 83 9.49 -10.26 1.46
C ILE A 83 9.25 -10.27 -0.06
N ALA A 84 9.17 -11.46 -0.66
CA ALA A 84 8.98 -11.59 -2.11
C ALA A 84 7.66 -10.94 -2.57
N PHE A 85 6.58 -11.16 -1.83
CA PHE A 85 5.28 -10.57 -2.11
C PHE A 85 5.30 -9.04 -1.97
N MET A 86 5.92 -8.51 -0.91
CA MET A 86 6.05 -7.06 -0.70
C MET A 86 6.86 -6.39 -1.82
N THR A 87 8.02 -6.96 -2.16
CA THR A 87 8.87 -6.45 -3.24
C THR A 87 8.15 -6.50 -4.58
N GLY A 88 7.50 -7.62 -4.90
CA GLY A 88 6.72 -7.78 -6.13
C GLY A 88 5.59 -6.76 -6.22
N LEU A 89 4.88 -6.52 -5.11
CA LEU A 89 3.80 -5.54 -5.04
C LEU A 89 4.29 -4.10 -5.23
N ILE A 90 5.45 -3.75 -4.66
CA ILE A 90 6.06 -2.41 -4.85
C ILE A 90 6.47 -2.23 -6.32
N VAL A 91 7.17 -3.19 -6.91
CA VAL A 91 7.59 -3.14 -8.33
C VAL A 91 6.36 -3.03 -9.23
N PHE A 92 5.34 -3.87 -9.01
CA PHE A 92 4.08 -3.80 -9.73
C PHE A 92 3.43 -2.42 -9.60
N THR A 93 3.35 -1.87 -8.39
CA THR A 93 2.75 -0.56 -8.14
C THR A 93 3.48 0.54 -8.89
N LEU A 94 4.81 0.55 -8.85
CA LEU A 94 5.64 1.52 -9.56
C LEU A 94 5.42 1.44 -11.07
N VAL A 95 5.48 0.25 -11.66
CA VAL A 95 5.28 0.06 -13.10
C VAL A 95 3.84 0.43 -13.50
N TYR A 96 2.85 -0.08 -12.79
CA TYR A 96 1.43 0.10 -13.13
C TYR A 96 0.99 1.56 -13.01
N SER A 97 1.42 2.26 -11.96
CA SER A 97 1.03 3.65 -11.73
C SER A 97 1.72 4.66 -12.65
N ASN A 98 2.92 4.33 -13.16
CA ASN A 98 3.70 5.22 -14.02
C ASN A 98 3.53 4.94 -15.52
N THR A 99 2.82 3.89 -15.92
CA THR A 99 2.65 3.52 -17.34
C THR A 99 1.20 3.67 -17.80
N GLY A 100 0.99 4.10 -19.04
CA GLY A 100 -0.33 4.08 -19.68
C GLY A 100 -1.39 5.03 -19.10
N ASN A 101 -0.98 6.08 -18.37
CA ASN A 101 -1.87 7.13 -17.85
C ASN A 101 -3.10 6.60 -17.08
N ARG A 102 -2.94 5.48 -16.34
CA ARG A 102 -4.06 4.68 -15.77
C ARG A 102 -5.07 5.45 -14.92
N PHE A 103 -4.64 6.53 -14.30
CA PHE A 103 -5.46 7.31 -13.37
C PHE A 103 -5.75 8.71 -13.88
N ARG A 104 -5.55 8.98 -15.18
CA ARG A 104 -5.96 10.25 -15.78
C ARG A 104 -7.42 10.18 -16.22
N ASN A 105 -8.14 11.28 -15.99
CA ASN A 105 -9.48 11.47 -16.53
C ASN A 105 -9.40 11.47 -18.06
N SER A 106 -10.31 10.75 -18.73
CA SER A 106 -10.48 10.79 -20.19
C SER A 106 -11.07 12.11 -20.65
#